data_AF-A0A9R0HRE6-F1
#
_entry.id   AF-A0A9R0HRE6-F1
#
_cell.length_a   1.000
_cell.length_b   1.000
_cell.length_c   1.000
_cell.angle_alpha   90.00
_cell.angle_beta   90.00
_cell.angle_gamma   90.00
#
_symmetry.space_group_name_H-M   'P 1'
#
loop_
_entity.id
_entity.type
_entity.pdbx_description
1 polymer ?
#
loop_
_entity_poly.entity_id
_entity_poly.type
_entity_poly.pdbx_seq_one_letter_code
_entity_poly.pdbx_strand_id
1 'polypeptide(L)'
;MRIEKCWFCSSQVYPGHGIQFVRNDAKIFRFCRSKCHKNFKMKRNPRKVQWTKSYRKLHGKDMTQDSTFEFERKRNRPERYDRTLAEKTLKAIKTIDKVRTSRSESHIKNRMKGNTRREHDKARKELVQSIHLVKDPLSLKEDPALVLPKLKVKISQPQEENLAMEE
;
A
#
# COMPACT_ATOMS: atom_id res chain seq x y z
N MET A 1 22.51 -13.31 14.63
CA MET A 1 21.21 -12.76 15.07
C MET A 1 20.13 -13.17 14.07
N ARG A 2 18.96 -13.68 14.51
CA ARG A 2 17.91 -14.20 13.61
C ARG A 2 16.63 -13.40 13.74
N ILE A 3 16.05 -12.99 12.61
CA ILE A 3 14.73 -12.37 12.54
C ILE A 3 13.70 -13.49 12.41
N GLU A 4 12.80 -13.60 13.37
CA GLU A 4 11.77 -14.62 13.37
C GLU A 4 10.45 -14.07 12.82
N LYS A 5 9.52 -14.96 12.46
CA LYS A 5 8.18 -14.57 12.06
C LYS A 5 7.21 -14.73 13.23
N CYS A 6 6.34 -13.76 13.42
CA CYS A 6 5.25 -13.83 14.38
C CYS A 6 4.28 -14.95 13.98
N TRP A 7 3.89 -15.79 14.92
CA TRP A 7 2.97 -16.89 14.66
C TRP A 7 1.58 -16.42 14.21
N PHE A 8 1.08 -15.31 14.76
CA PHE A 8 -0.27 -14.83 14.49
C PHE A 8 -0.37 -14.02 13.20
N CYS A 9 0.48 -13.00 13.04
CA CYS A 9 0.38 -12.04 11.93
C CYS A 9 1.43 -12.24 10.83
N SER A 10 2.41 -13.11 11.05
CA SER A 10 3.57 -13.34 10.15
C SER A 10 4.47 -12.12 9.92
N SER A 11 4.35 -11.06 10.75
CA SER A 11 5.29 -9.94 10.77
C SER A 11 6.66 -10.37 11.30
N GLN A 12 7.70 -9.60 10.97
CA GLN A 12 9.05 -9.81 11.48
C GLN A 12 9.11 -9.51 12.99
N VAL A 13 9.89 -10.30 13.73
CA VAL A 13 10.18 -10.15 15.15
C VAL A 13 11.69 -9.97 15.29
N TYR A 14 12.11 -8.77 15.66
CA TYR A 14 13.50 -8.44 15.96
C TYR A 14 13.86 -8.85 17.39
N PRO A 15 15.14 -9.08 17.70
CA PRO A 15 15.58 -9.40 19.05
C PRO A 15 15.20 -8.30 20.04
N GLY A 16 14.84 -8.69 21.27
CA GLY A 16 14.35 -7.77 22.29
C GLY A 16 12.91 -7.28 22.07
N HIS A 17 12.22 -7.70 21.00
CA HIS A 17 10.84 -7.31 20.74
C HIS A 17 9.85 -8.46 20.88
N GLY A 18 8.67 -8.13 21.40
CA GLY A 18 7.56 -9.07 21.47
C GLY A 18 7.62 -10.02 22.66
N ILE A 19 6.89 -11.15 22.56
CA ILE A 19 6.75 -12.13 23.63
C ILE A 19 6.89 -13.53 23.03
N GLN A 20 7.56 -14.43 23.76
CA GLN A 20 7.63 -15.84 23.44
C GLN A 20 6.77 -16.63 24.44
N PHE A 21 5.86 -17.45 23.93
CA PHE A 21 5.09 -18.40 24.71
C PHE A 21 5.56 -19.82 24.36
N VAL A 22 5.98 -20.57 25.37
CA VAL A 22 6.36 -21.98 25.25
C VAL A 22 5.21 -22.81 25.81
N ARG A 23 4.68 -23.70 24.99
CA ARG A 23 3.61 -24.62 25.41
C ARG A 23 4.23 -25.95 25.88
N ASN A 24 3.50 -26.70 26.69
CA ASN A 24 3.95 -27.98 27.29
C ASN A 24 4.42 -29.01 26.24
N ASP A 25 3.97 -28.93 24.99
CA ASP A 25 4.44 -29.77 23.86
C ASP A 25 5.78 -29.28 23.25
N ALA A 26 6.53 -28.47 24.00
CA ALA A 26 7.75 -27.78 23.57
C ALA A 26 7.60 -26.88 22.33
N LYS A 27 6.36 -26.57 21.89
CA LYS A 27 6.14 -25.65 20.77
C LYS A 27 6.33 -24.21 21.21
N ILE A 28 7.17 -23.51 20.45
CA ILE A 28 7.51 -22.12 20.67
C ILE A 28 6.65 -21.23 19.77
N PHE A 29 5.84 -20.38 20.39
CA PHE A 29 5.04 -19.36 19.72
C PHE A 29 5.69 -18.00 19.95
N ARG A 30 6.16 -17.36 18.89
CA ARG A 30 6.70 -15.99 18.95
C ARG A 30 5.65 -15.00 18.49
N PHE A 31 5.46 -13.92 19.24
CA PHE A 31 4.53 -12.85 18.93
C PHE A 31 5.27 -11.52 18.80
N CYS A 32 4.97 -10.73 17.76
CA CYS A 32 5.58 -9.41 17.60
C CYS A 32 5.08 -8.39 18.63
N ARG A 33 3.79 -8.44 19.02
CA ARG A 33 3.14 -7.42 19.87
C ARG A 33 2.09 -8.05 20.79
N SER A 34 1.73 -7.34 21.85
CA SER A 34 0.68 -7.74 22.80
C SER A 34 -0.66 -8.03 22.11
N LYS A 35 -1.01 -7.29 21.03
CA LYS A 35 -2.20 -7.57 20.19
C LYS A 35 -2.23 -9.00 19.68
N CYS A 36 -1.11 -9.51 19.15
CA CYS A 36 -1.04 -10.87 18.61
C CYS A 36 -1.15 -11.90 19.74
N HIS A 37 -0.48 -11.65 20.86
CA HIS A 37 -0.50 -12.52 22.02
C HIS A 37 -1.90 -12.60 22.67
N LYS A 38 -2.60 -11.46 22.83
CA LYS A 38 -3.98 -11.42 23.36
C LYS A 38 -4.95 -12.17 22.44
N ASN A 39 -4.86 -11.97 21.11
CA ASN A 39 -5.70 -12.70 20.16
C ASN A 39 -5.45 -14.22 20.20
N PHE A 40 -4.19 -14.63 20.40
CA PHE A 40 -3.84 -16.04 20.60
C PHE A 40 -4.46 -16.59 21.89
N LYS A 41 -4.36 -15.86 23.01
CA LYS A 41 -5.01 -16.24 24.29
C LYS A 41 -6.53 -16.35 24.17
N MET A 42 -7.15 -15.46 23.38
CA MET A 42 -8.57 -15.52 23.02
C MET A 42 -8.91 -16.64 22.01
N LYS A 43 -7.95 -17.50 21.66
CA LYS A 43 -8.11 -18.62 20.71
C LYS A 43 -8.66 -18.19 19.34
N ARG A 44 -8.42 -16.96 18.91
CA ARG A 44 -8.85 -16.49 17.58
C ARG A 44 -8.01 -17.16 16.49
N ASN A 45 -8.67 -17.63 15.44
CA ASN A 45 -7.98 -18.24 14.31
C ASN A 45 -7.40 -17.15 13.38
N PRO A 46 -6.06 -17.05 13.18
CA PRO A 46 -5.47 -16.04 12.31
C PRO A 46 -5.99 -16.12 10.87
N ARG A 47 -6.40 -17.30 10.38
CA ARG A 47 -6.99 -17.47 9.04
C ARG A 47 -8.31 -16.74 8.85
N LYS A 48 -9.04 -16.42 9.93
CA LYS A 48 -10.29 -15.65 9.89
C LYS A 48 -10.07 -14.16 10.18
N VAL A 49 -8.89 -13.77 10.66
CA VAL A 49 -8.59 -12.39 11.05
C VAL A 49 -8.00 -11.62 9.88
N GLN A 50 -8.77 -10.67 9.35
CA GLN A 50 -8.58 -10.03 8.04
C GLN A 50 -7.23 -9.32 7.82
N TRP A 51 -6.64 -8.78 8.88
CA TRP A 51 -5.37 -8.02 8.81
C TRP A 51 -4.12 -8.90 8.82
N THR A 52 -4.25 -10.20 9.12
CA THR A 52 -3.11 -11.11 9.15
C THR A 52 -2.67 -11.50 7.74
N LYS A 53 -1.39 -11.85 7.58
CA LYS A 53 -0.87 -12.38 6.32
C LYS A 53 -1.46 -13.75 5.97
N SER A 54 -1.77 -14.58 6.97
CA SER A 54 -2.44 -15.87 6.79
C SER A 54 -3.81 -15.72 6.12
N TYR A 55 -4.63 -14.76 6.58
CA TYR A 55 -5.91 -14.44 5.93
C TYR A 55 -5.69 -13.94 4.50
N ARG A 56 -4.76 -13.00 4.29
CA ARG A 56 -4.48 -12.45 2.95
C ARG A 56 -4.04 -13.52 1.95
N LYS A 57 -3.22 -14.47 2.37
CA LYS A 57 -2.78 -15.61 1.55
C LYS A 57 -3.96 -16.51 1.16
N LEU A 58 -4.81 -16.87 2.13
CA LEU A 58 -5.96 -17.75 1.91
C LEU A 58 -7.01 -17.13 0.98
N HIS A 59 -7.25 -15.83 1.12
CA HIS A 59 -8.24 -15.08 0.32
C HIS A 59 -7.66 -14.49 -0.98
N GLY A 60 -6.48 -14.95 -1.43
CA GLY A 60 -5.89 -14.52 -2.70
C GLY A 60 -5.58 -13.01 -2.78
N LYS A 61 -5.34 -12.34 -1.65
CA LYS A 61 -4.97 -10.91 -1.60
C LYS A 61 -3.48 -10.67 -1.86
N ASP A 62 -2.65 -11.64 -1.48
CA ASP A 62 -1.20 -11.65 -1.69
C ASP A 62 -0.85 -12.84 -2.59
N MET A 63 0.20 -12.74 -3.40
CA MET A 63 0.67 -13.86 -4.22
C MET A 63 1.16 -15.03 -3.36
N THR A 64 0.73 -16.24 -3.72
CA THR A 64 0.96 -17.45 -2.90
C THR A 64 1.96 -18.42 -3.52
N GLN A 65 1.97 -18.53 -4.86
CA GLN A 65 2.81 -19.42 -5.65
C GLN A 65 3.79 -18.55 -6.46
N ASP A 66 5.02 -18.42 -5.97
CA ASP A 66 6.11 -17.76 -6.68
C ASP A 66 7.43 -18.47 -6.36
N SER A 67 8.20 -18.76 -7.40
CA SER A 67 9.61 -19.17 -7.36
C SER A 67 10.47 -18.35 -6.40
N THR A 68 10.20 -17.05 -6.24
CA THR A 68 10.98 -16.19 -5.35
C THR A 68 10.91 -16.62 -3.87
N PHE A 69 9.83 -17.30 -3.46
CA PHE A 69 9.68 -17.76 -2.08
C PHE A 69 10.55 -18.97 -1.73
N GLU A 70 11.02 -19.73 -2.72
CA GLU A 70 11.86 -20.91 -2.51
C GLU A 70 13.24 -20.55 -1.95
N PHE A 71 13.71 -19.33 -2.23
CA PHE A 71 14.99 -18.82 -1.72
C PHE A 71 14.99 -18.55 -0.20
N GLU A 72 13.83 -18.32 0.43
CA GLU A 72 13.70 -18.07 1.88
C GLU A 72 13.71 -19.36 2.73
N ARG A 73 13.93 -20.54 2.12
CA ARG A 73 13.88 -21.83 2.83
C ARG A 73 14.94 -21.95 3.93
N LYS A 74 14.56 -22.59 5.05
CA LYS A 74 15.50 -22.90 6.14
C LYS A 74 16.44 -24.01 5.70
N ARG A 75 17.75 -23.74 5.70
CA ARG A 75 18.80 -24.75 5.47
C ARG A 75 19.15 -25.42 6.81
N ASN A 76 19.04 -26.74 6.86
CA ASN A 76 19.41 -27.51 8.05
C ASN A 76 20.86 -28.03 7.98
N ARG A 77 21.43 -28.14 6.77
CA ARG A 77 22.84 -28.49 6.56
C ARG A 77 23.65 -27.21 6.30
N PRO A 78 24.67 -26.92 7.12
CA PRO A 78 25.59 -25.82 6.84
C PRO A 78 26.56 -26.21 5.72
N GLU A 79 26.93 -25.24 4.90
CA GLU A 79 28.02 -25.34 3.92
C GLU A 79 29.28 -24.71 4.52
N ARG A 80 30.46 -25.14 4.05
CA ARG A 80 31.70 -24.45 4.40
C ARG A 80 31.67 -23.03 3.82
N TYR A 81 32.27 -22.10 4.56
CA TYR A 81 32.33 -20.71 4.12
C TYR A 81 33.20 -20.58 2.87
N ASP A 82 32.66 -19.92 1.85
CA ASP A 82 33.37 -19.48 0.66
C ASP A 82 33.01 -18.01 0.41
N ARG A 83 34.04 -17.16 0.32
CA ARG A 83 33.88 -15.72 0.12
C ARG A 83 33.23 -15.41 -1.23
N THR A 84 33.59 -16.11 -2.29
CA THR A 84 33.05 -15.87 -3.63
C THR A 84 31.56 -16.22 -3.70
N LEU A 85 31.16 -17.29 -3.02
CA LEU A 85 29.77 -17.69 -2.86
C LEU A 85 28.99 -16.64 -2.05
N ALA A 86 29.54 -16.18 -0.93
CA ALA A 86 28.94 -15.14 -0.11
C ALA A 86 28.71 -13.83 -0.90
N GLU A 87 29.71 -13.37 -1.66
CA GLU A 87 29.57 -12.17 -2.49
C GLU A 87 28.50 -12.32 -3.59
N LYS A 88 28.48 -13.47 -4.28
CA LYS A 88 27.45 -13.79 -5.28
C LYS A 88 26.04 -13.82 -4.67
N THR A 89 25.89 -14.44 -3.50
CA THR A 89 24.60 -14.51 -2.80
C THR A 89 24.09 -13.14 -2.36
N LEU A 90 24.96 -12.26 -1.85
CA LEU A 90 24.58 -10.88 -1.50
C LEU A 90 24.07 -10.07 -2.71
N LYS A 91 24.71 -10.24 -3.88
CA LYS A 91 24.25 -9.64 -5.14
C LYS A 91 22.90 -10.21 -5.56
N ALA A 92 22.74 -11.54 -5.49
CA ALA A 92 21.49 -12.23 -5.85
C ALA A 92 20.31 -11.80 -4.97
N ILE A 93 20.49 -11.66 -3.65
CA ILE A 93 19.42 -11.25 -2.72
C ILE A 93 18.77 -9.93 -3.15
N LYS A 94 19.58 -8.93 -3.53
CA LYS A 94 19.07 -7.63 -3.99
C LYS A 94 18.22 -7.76 -5.26
N THR A 95 18.65 -8.61 -6.20
CA THR A 95 17.91 -8.84 -7.44
C THR A 95 16.60 -9.59 -7.19
N ILE A 96 16.60 -10.58 -6.31
CA ILE A 96 15.41 -11.36 -5.95
C ILE A 96 14.37 -10.46 -5.27
N ASP A 97 14.81 -9.56 -4.39
CA ASP A 97 13.91 -8.63 -3.70
C ASP A 97 13.21 -7.64 -4.65
N LYS A 98 13.95 -7.12 -5.64
CA LYS A 98 13.38 -6.29 -6.72
C LYS A 98 12.33 -7.04 -7.52
N VAL A 99 12.63 -8.28 -7.93
CA VAL A 99 11.70 -9.13 -8.69
C VAL A 99 10.45 -9.43 -7.86
N ARG A 100 10.61 -9.79 -6.59
CA ARG A 100 9.50 -10.05 -5.67
C ARG A 100 8.59 -8.83 -5.51
N THR A 101 9.18 -7.65 -5.33
CA THR A 101 8.43 -6.39 -5.18
C THR A 101 7.63 -6.07 -6.43
N SER A 102 8.29 -6.11 -7.60
CA SER A 102 7.63 -5.89 -8.90
C SER A 102 6.48 -6.86 -9.17
N ARG A 103 6.69 -8.16 -8.90
CA ARG A 103 5.66 -9.20 -9.03
C ARG A 103 4.48 -8.97 -8.07
N SER A 104 4.76 -8.62 -6.83
CA SER A 104 3.73 -8.30 -5.83
C SER A 104 2.91 -7.08 -6.24
N GLU A 105 3.54 -6.03 -6.76
CA GLU A 105 2.85 -4.84 -7.26
C GLU A 105 1.95 -5.16 -8.46
N SER A 106 2.45 -5.94 -9.42
CA SER A 106 1.67 -6.38 -10.58
C SER A 106 0.42 -7.15 -10.15
N HIS A 107 0.53 -8.06 -9.19
CA HIS A 107 -0.62 -8.78 -8.64
C HIS A 107 -1.65 -7.85 -8.00
N ILE A 108 -1.20 -6.85 -7.24
CA ILE A 108 -2.10 -5.85 -6.63
C ILE A 108 -2.77 -5.00 -7.71
N LYS A 109 -2.02 -4.55 -8.73
CA LYS A 109 -2.55 -3.77 -9.85
C LYS A 109 -3.63 -4.55 -10.61
N ASN A 110 -3.37 -5.81 -10.93
CA ASN A 110 -4.34 -6.68 -11.61
C ASN A 110 -5.61 -6.89 -10.78
N ARG A 111 -5.48 -7.01 -9.45
CA ARG A 111 -6.62 -7.14 -8.54
C ARG A 111 -7.47 -5.87 -8.44
N MET A 112 -6.83 -4.70 -8.54
CA MET A 112 -7.51 -3.41 -8.48
C MET A 112 -8.06 -2.96 -9.86
N LYS A 113 -7.66 -3.63 -10.94
CA LYS A 113 -8.13 -3.35 -12.30
C LYS A 113 -9.65 -3.45 -12.37
N GLY A 114 -10.29 -2.42 -12.91
CA GLY A 114 -11.75 -2.34 -13.06
C GLY A 114 -12.49 -1.70 -11.89
N ASN A 115 -11.82 -1.39 -10.77
CA ASN A 115 -12.46 -0.64 -9.67
C ASN A 115 -12.89 0.75 -10.11
N THR A 116 -12.08 1.47 -10.89
CA THR A 116 -12.42 2.81 -11.41
C THR A 116 -13.72 2.81 -12.19
N ARG A 117 -13.91 1.82 -13.08
CA ARG A 117 -15.17 1.67 -13.82
C ARG A 117 -16.36 1.44 -12.87
N ARG A 118 -16.21 0.52 -11.91
CA ARG A 118 -17.26 0.25 -10.90
C ARG A 118 -17.58 1.47 -10.05
N GLU A 119 -16.59 2.30 -9.75
CA GLU A 119 -16.74 3.54 -9.02
C GLU A 119 -17.50 4.58 -9.83
N HIS A 120 -17.15 4.77 -11.11
CA HIS A 120 -17.93 5.62 -12.02
C HIS A 120 -19.37 5.14 -12.21
N ASP A 121 -19.58 3.83 -12.35
CA ASP A 121 -20.92 3.26 -12.49
C ASP A 121 -21.76 3.48 -11.22
N LYS A 122 -21.15 3.40 -10.03
CA LYS A 122 -21.81 3.73 -8.76
C LYS A 122 -22.11 5.21 -8.65
N ALA A 123 -21.14 6.08 -8.93
CA ALA A 123 -21.32 7.53 -8.90
C ALA A 123 -22.43 7.97 -9.85
N ARG A 124 -22.50 7.38 -11.05
CA ARG A 124 -23.60 7.63 -11.99
C ARG A 124 -24.96 7.21 -11.43
N LYS A 125 -25.05 6.04 -10.79
CA LYS A 125 -26.30 5.57 -10.15
C LYS A 125 -26.70 6.47 -8.98
N GLU A 126 -25.73 6.89 -8.19
CA GLU A 126 -25.92 7.80 -7.06
C GLU A 126 -26.41 9.17 -7.54
N LEU A 127 -25.82 9.76 -8.58
CA LEU A 127 -26.29 11.01 -9.17
C LEU A 127 -27.74 10.93 -9.66
N VAL A 128 -28.14 9.80 -10.27
CA VAL A 128 -29.52 9.60 -10.72
C VAL A 128 -30.49 9.50 -9.55
N GLN A 129 -30.13 8.80 -8.47
CA GLN A 129 -30.97 8.69 -7.27
C GLN A 129 -31.06 10.02 -6.51
N SER A 130 -29.92 10.71 -6.42
CA SER A 130 -29.71 11.93 -5.65
C SER A 130 -29.90 13.20 -6.48
N ILE A 131 -30.57 13.12 -7.63
CA ILE A 131 -30.65 14.26 -8.56
C ILE A 131 -31.27 15.51 -7.92
N HIS A 132 -32.19 15.31 -6.98
CA HIS A 132 -32.84 16.36 -6.19
C HIS A 132 -31.90 17.14 -5.25
N LEU A 133 -30.74 16.56 -4.88
CA LEU A 133 -29.72 17.23 -4.05
C LEU A 133 -28.77 18.10 -4.88
N VAL A 134 -28.76 17.90 -6.20
CA VAL A 134 -27.90 18.63 -7.12
C VAL A 134 -28.70 19.78 -7.71
N LYS A 135 -28.32 21.03 -7.34
CA LYS A 135 -28.89 22.22 -7.99
C LYS A 135 -28.42 22.30 -9.44
N ASP A 136 -29.30 22.78 -10.32
CA ASP A 136 -28.96 22.97 -11.72
C ASP A 136 -27.75 23.90 -11.88
N PRO A 137 -26.75 23.53 -12.72
CA PRO A 137 -25.53 24.31 -12.89
C PRO A 137 -25.76 25.69 -13.52
N LEU A 138 -26.94 25.93 -14.12
CA LEU A 138 -27.36 27.25 -14.58
C LEU A 138 -27.88 28.11 -13.43
N SER A 139 -28.69 27.55 -12.54
CA SER A 139 -29.18 28.24 -11.33
C SER A 139 -28.02 28.70 -10.44
N LEU A 140 -26.96 27.91 -10.29
CA LEU A 140 -25.76 28.30 -9.54
C LEU A 140 -24.98 29.47 -10.16
N LYS A 141 -25.10 29.69 -11.48
CA LYS A 141 -24.46 30.83 -12.18
C LYS A 141 -25.28 32.12 -12.06
N GLU A 142 -26.57 32.00 -11.79
CA GLU A 142 -27.48 33.12 -11.59
C GLU A 142 -27.45 33.63 -10.14
N ASP A 143 -27.07 32.77 -9.19
CA ASP A 143 -26.92 33.12 -7.77
C ASP A 143 -25.82 34.18 -7.55
N PRO A 144 -26.18 35.44 -7.21
CA PRO A 144 -25.22 36.55 -7.11
C PRO A 144 -24.24 36.42 -5.92
N ALA A 145 -24.47 35.46 -5.01
CA ALA A 145 -23.58 35.16 -3.88
C ALA A 145 -22.37 34.27 -4.25
N LEU A 146 -22.43 33.55 -5.38
CA LEU A 146 -21.40 32.59 -5.81
C LEU A 146 -20.56 33.08 -7.01
N VAL A 147 -20.98 34.17 -7.65
CA VAL A 147 -20.29 34.77 -8.79
C VAL A 147 -19.48 35.98 -8.32
N LEU A 148 -18.15 35.92 -8.45
CA LEU A 148 -17.32 37.11 -8.28
C LEU A 148 -17.70 38.12 -9.38
N PRO A 149 -17.97 39.40 -9.05
CA PRO A 149 -18.29 40.41 -10.06
C PRO A 149 -17.13 40.50 -11.06
N LYS A 150 -17.45 40.42 -12.35
CA LYS A 150 -16.46 40.55 -13.43
C LYS A 150 -15.88 41.96 -13.39
N LEU A 151 -14.74 42.14 -12.71
CA LEU A 151 -13.96 43.37 -12.75
C LEU A 151 -13.42 43.55 -14.18
N LYS A 152 -14.05 44.45 -14.95
CA LYS A 152 -13.50 44.92 -16.22
C LYS A 152 -12.32 45.83 -15.91
N VAL A 153 -11.12 45.27 -15.85
CA VAL A 153 -9.89 46.06 -15.81
C VAL A 153 -9.76 46.74 -17.17
N LYS A 154 -9.85 48.08 -17.22
CA LYS A 154 -9.49 48.85 -18.40
C LYS A 154 -7.98 48.77 -18.56
N ILE A 155 -7.53 48.03 -19.58
CA ILE A 155 -6.14 48.06 -20.01
C ILE A 155 -5.92 49.44 -20.66
N SER A 156 -5.21 50.32 -19.98
CA SER A 156 -4.71 51.58 -20.55
C SER A 156 -3.64 51.25 -21.59
N GLN A 157 -3.81 51.70 -22.82
CA GLN A 157 -2.76 51.61 -23.84
C GLN A 157 -1.57 52.49 -23.42
N PRO A 158 -0.32 52.02 -23.55
CA PRO A 158 0.85 52.85 -23.29
C PRO A 158 0.92 53.99 -24.32
N GLN A 159 1.14 55.22 -23.84
CA GLN A 159 1.39 56.38 -24.69
C GLN A 159 2.80 56.28 -25.26
N GLU A 160 2.94 56.40 -26.58
CA GLU A 160 4.23 56.56 -27.25
C GLU A 160 4.82 57.93 -26.87
N GLU A 161 5.86 57.93 -26.03
CA GLU A 161 6.69 59.11 -25.80
C GLU A 161 7.56 59.35 -27.03
N ASN A 162 7.13 60.30 -27.87
CA ASN A 162 7.98 60.90 -28.91
C ASN A 162 9.06 61.75 -28.24
N LEU A 163 10.24 61.18 -28.01
CA LEU A 163 11.47 61.94 -27.74
C LEU A 163 12.04 62.41 -29.08
N ALA A 164 11.69 63.64 -29.44
CA ALA A 164 12.38 64.40 -30.47
C ALA A 164 13.83 64.65 -30.03
N MET A 165 14.77 64.28 -30.90
CA MET A 165 16.20 64.49 -30.76
C MET A 165 16.51 65.90 -31.26
N GLU A 166 16.86 66.82 -30.37
CA GLU A 166 17.49 68.10 -30.72
C GLU A 166 18.99 68.02 -30.37
N GLU A 167 19.75 68.54 -31.34
CA GLU A 167 21.21 68.69 -31.57
C GLU A 167 22.21 68.55 -30.40
#